data_AF-A0A6A6AWS3-F1
#
_entry.id   AF-A0A6A6AWS3-F1
#
_cell.length_a   1.000
_cell.length_b   1.000
_cell.length_c   1.000
_cell.angle_alpha   90.00
_cell.angle_beta   90.00
_cell.angle_gamma   90.00
#
_symmetry.space_group_name_H-M   'P 1'
#
loop_
_entity.id
_entity.type
_entity.pdbx_description
1 polymer ?
#
loop_
_entity_poly.entity_id
_entity_poly.type
_entity_poly.pdbx_seq_one_letter_code
_entity_poly.pdbx_strand_id
1 'polypeptide(L)'
;MNIHLVLLSSYLGNWEYYLETLAAELQTIQGCVLVFDIGQSTSEQFTSEELQDLLRLQNKVLFRSTATLRSTVRVVKLLEDINGKLVGGTPEFLERTERTQRSLRSYLDELEGHLSASEALAKRIQATIGLLVSLLDLRNQAMADKTNSHMLQLTREGVDDNATVRVITVFTLIYLPATFIAVFESSPLCGDALAET
;
A
#
# COMPACT_ATOMS: atom_id res chain seq x y z
N MET A 1 -5.02 35.46 38.56
CA MET A 1 -4.84 34.72 37.28
C MET A 1 -4.38 33.31 37.65
N ASN A 2 -5.16 32.28 37.31
CA ASN A 2 -4.88 30.92 37.75
C ASN A 2 -3.88 30.30 36.76
N ILE A 3 -2.62 30.14 37.17
CA ILE A 3 -1.51 29.69 36.31
C ILE A 3 -1.86 28.40 35.56
N HIS A 4 -2.62 27.51 36.19
CA HIS A 4 -3.09 26.26 35.60
C HIS A 4 -3.95 26.45 34.35
N LEU A 5 -4.84 27.46 34.32
CA LEU A 5 -5.69 27.72 33.15
C LEU A 5 -4.89 28.27 31.97
N VAL A 6 -3.85 29.08 32.25
CA VAL A 6 -2.97 29.65 31.23
C VAL A 6 -2.11 28.55 30.62
N LEU A 7 -1.51 27.70 31.46
CA LEU A 7 -0.73 26.56 31.02
C LEU A 7 -1.57 25.63 30.13
N LEU A 8 -2.81 25.36 30.55
CA LEU A 8 -3.72 24.54 29.76
C LEU A 8 -4.01 25.18 28.39
N SER A 9 -4.38 26.47 28.34
CA SER A 9 -4.62 27.15 27.06
C SER A 9 -3.41 27.14 26.12
N SER A 10 -2.20 27.34 26.64
CA SER A 10 -0.99 27.28 25.81
C SER A 10 -0.73 25.89 25.25
N TYR A 11 -1.04 24.85 26.02
CA TYR A 11 -0.90 23.48 25.57
C TYR A 11 -1.94 23.11 24.51
N LEU A 12 -3.17 23.59 24.67
CA LEU A 12 -4.27 23.35 23.74
C LEU A 12 -4.04 24.00 22.38
N GLY A 13 -3.65 25.28 22.36
CA GLY A 13 -3.36 25.98 21.10
C GLY A 13 -2.26 25.33 20.27
N ASN A 14 -1.34 24.58 20.88
CA ASN A 14 -0.29 23.86 20.13
C ASN A 14 -0.80 22.61 19.40
N TRP A 15 -1.97 22.05 19.80
CA TRP A 15 -2.51 20.86 19.17
C TRP A 15 -3.05 21.11 17.77
N GLU A 16 -3.60 22.29 17.52
CA GLU A 16 -4.09 22.68 16.20
C GLU A 16 -2.97 22.61 15.16
N TYR A 17 -1.86 23.33 15.40
CA TYR A 17 -0.68 23.32 14.54
C TYR A 17 -0.10 21.91 14.38
N TYR A 18 -0.05 21.14 15.47
CA TYR A 18 0.47 19.77 15.40
C TYR A 18 -0.40 18.87 14.50
N LEU A 19 -1.72 18.94 14.62
CA LEU A 19 -2.64 18.18 13.77
C LEU A 19 -2.56 18.64 12.30
N GLU A 20 -2.38 19.93 12.06
CA GLU A 20 -2.20 20.47 10.70
C GLU A 20 -0.91 19.96 10.05
N THR A 21 0.21 19.94 10.79
CA THR A 21 1.48 19.38 10.27
C THR A 21 1.35 17.90 9.92
N LEU A 22 0.65 17.11 10.76
CA LEU A 22 0.38 15.71 10.48
C LEU A 22 -0.54 15.51 9.26
N ALA A 23 -1.51 16.40 9.08
CA ALA A 23 -2.39 16.38 7.90
C ALA A 23 -1.63 16.72 6.61
N ALA A 24 -0.67 17.66 6.68
CA ALA A 24 0.21 18.00 5.57
C ALA A 24 1.16 16.84 5.22
N GLU A 25 1.76 16.17 6.22
CA GLU A 25 2.56 14.94 6.00
C GLU A 25 1.74 13.87 5.25
N LEU A 26 0.48 13.65 5.65
CA LEU A 26 -0.41 12.72 4.97
C LEU A 26 -0.68 13.12 3.51
N GLN A 27 -0.94 14.40 3.24
CA GLN A 27 -1.22 14.87 1.88
C GLN A 27 -0.05 14.62 0.92
N THR A 28 1.18 14.84 1.39
CA THR A 28 2.39 14.55 0.61
C THR A 28 2.46 13.08 0.23
N ILE A 29 2.22 12.17 1.18
CA ILE A 29 2.21 10.72 0.93
C ILE A 29 1.06 10.32 -0.01
N GLN A 30 -0.14 10.89 0.18
CA GLN A 30 -1.28 10.64 -0.71
C GLN A 30 -1.00 11.06 -2.16
N GLY A 31 -0.23 12.15 -2.35
CA GLY A 31 0.25 12.57 -3.68
C GLY A 31 1.06 11.47 -4.38
N CYS A 32 2.00 10.84 -3.66
CA CYS A 32 2.79 9.73 -4.20
C CYS A 32 1.91 8.50 -4.54
N VAL A 33 0.95 8.16 -3.67
CA VAL A 33 0.03 7.03 -3.90
C VAL A 33 -0.84 7.22 -5.15
N LEU A 34 -1.32 8.43 -5.41
CA LEU A 34 -2.19 8.73 -6.56
C LEU A 34 -1.45 8.73 -7.90
N VAL A 35 -0.15 9.01 -7.88
CA VAL A 35 0.72 9.01 -9.07
C VAL A 35 1.21 7.60 -9.39
N PHE A 36 0.94 6.61 -8.52
CA PHE A 36 1.33 5.22 -8.73
C PHE A 36 0.68 4.64 -10.01
N ASP A 37 1.49 4.51 -11.06
CA ASP A 37 1.12 3.92 -12.33
C ASP A 37 1.39 2.41 -12.33
N ILE A 38 0.33 1.61 -12.48
CA ILE A 38 0.39 0.14 -12.52
C ILE A 38 1.10 -0.36 -13.79
N GLY A 39 1.19 0.46 -14.84
CA GLY A 39 1.70 0.08 -16.17
C GLY A 39 3.21 0.27 -16.39
N GLN A 40 3.91 1.07 -15.57
CA GLN A 40 5.32 1.37 -15.81
C GLN A 40 6.26 0.33 -15.20
N SER A 41 7.03 -0.32 -16.08
CA SER A 41 7.99 -1.37 -15.76
C SER A 41 9.35 -0.87 -15.25
N THR A 42 9.50 0.41 -14.91
CA THR A 42 10.84 0.98 -14.69
C THR A 42 10.91 1.83 -13.43
N SER A 43 11.68 1.31 -12.48
CA SER A 43 12.46 1.98 -11.41
C SER A 43 11.80 2.75 -10.26
N GLU A 44 10.55 3.19 -10.31
CA GLU A 44 9.92 3.77 -9.11
C GLU A 44 9.01 2.73 -8.46
N GLN A 45 9.64 1.78 -7.78
CA GLN A 45 8.95 0.98 -6.77
C GLN A 45 8.35 1.97 -5.77
N PHE A 46 7.06 1.84 -5.44
CA PHE A 46 6.54 2.41 -4.19
C PHE A 46 7.46 1.86 -3.10
N THR A 47 8.34 2.72 -2.58
CA THR A 47 9.51 2.24 -1.86
C THR A 47 9.02 1.71 -0.53
N SER A 48 9.61 0.61 -0.05
CA SER A 48 9.32 0.10 1.30
C SER A 48 9.43 1.20 2.37
N GLU A 49 10.18 2.27 2.09
CA GLU A 49 10.34 3.47 2.89
C GLU A 49 9.05 4.31 2.98
N GLU A 50 8.35 4.59 1.87
CA GLU A 50 7.08 5.35 1.86
C GLU A 50 5.97 4.61 2.63
N LEU A 51 5.95 3.28 2.54
CA LEU A 51 5.03 2.43 3.30
C LEU A 51 5.38 2.45 4.80
N GLN A 52 6.67 2.41 5.14
CA GLN A 52 7.13 2.55 6.52
C GLN A 52 6.80 3.93 7.10
N ASP A 53 6.94 5.00 6.33
CA ASP A 53 6.58 6.35 6.75
C ASP A 53 5.07 6.50 6.97
N LEU A 54 4.24 5.91 6.11
CA LEU A 54 2.80 5.90 6.30
C LEU A 54 2.38 5.11 7.57
N LEU A 55 3.01 3.95 7.83
CA LEU A 55 2.78 3.20 9.06
C LEU A 55 3.30 3.95 10.30
N ARG A 56 4.41 4.68 10.17
CA ARG A 56 4.93 5.52 11.25
C ARG A 56 3.99 6.68 11.55
N LEU A 57 3.45 7.33 10.51
CA LEU A 57 2.46 8.38 10.63
C LEU A 57 1.17 7.85 11.25
N GLN A 58 0.71 6.67 10.82
CA GLN A 58 -0.41 5.96 11.44
C GLN A 58 -0.18 5.76 12.94
N ASN A 59 0.98 5.23 13.34
CA ASN A 59 1.31 5.03 14.75
C ASN A 59 1.40 6.34 15.55
N LYS A 60 1.94 7.41 14.96
CA LYS A 60 1.96 8.74 15.59
C LYS A 60 0.53 9.23 15.87
N VAL A 61 -0.35 9.22 14.85
CA VAL A 61 -1.71 9.77 14.94
C VAL A 61 -2.63 8.91 15.80
N LEU A 62 -2.70 7.60 15.53
CA LEU A 62 -3.57 6.67 16.26
C LEU A 62 -3.13 6.47 17.70
N PHE A 63 -1.84 6.23 17.92
CA PHE A 63 -1.38 5.77 19.21
C PHE A 63 -0.97 6.91 20.14
N ARG A 64 -0.32 7.97 19.62
CA ARG A 64 0.16 9.07 20.47
C ARG A 64 -0.84 10.21 20.53
N SER A 65 -1.26 10.75 19.41
CA SER A 65 -2.12 11.95 19.38
C SER A 65 -3.50 11.68 19.97
N THR A 66 -4.19 10.67 19.46
CA THR A 66 -5.55 10.32 19.91
C THR A 66 -5.56 9.89 21.38
N ALA A 67 -4.61 9.05 21.80
CA ALA A 67 -4.55 8.59 23.19
C ALA A 67 -4.22 9.72 24.18
N THR A 68 -3.31 10.62 23.79
CA THR A 68 -2.93 11.78 24.62
C THR A 68 -4.10 12.74 24.74
N LEU A 69 -4.75 13.12 23.64
CA LEU A 69 -5.95 13.98 23.65
C LEU A 69 -7.07 13.37 24.51
N ARG A 70 -7.35 12.07 24.35
CA ARG A 70 -8.35 11.37 25.18
C ARG A 70 -7.99 11.38 26.66
N SER A 71 -6.71 11.25 27.00
CA SER A 71 -6.25 11.37 28.39
C SER A 71 -6.47 12.80 28.92
N THR A 72 -6.10 13.82 28.14
CA THR A 72 -6.28 15.22 28.50
C THR A 72 -7.76 15.57 28.70
N VAL A 73 -8.65 15.12 27.82
CA VAL A 73 -10.11 15.27 27.98
C VAL A 73 -10.58 14.70 29.32
N ARG A 74 -10.11 13.51 29.71
CA ARG A 74 -10.48 12.90 31.01
C ARG A 74 -10.01 13.74 32.18
N VAL A 75 -8.80 14.30 32.12
CA VAL A 75 -8.26 15.17 33.17
C VAL A 75 -9.08 16.45 33.28
N VAL A 76 -9.42 17.09 32.15
CA VAL A 76 -10.23 18.33 32.14
C VAL A 76 -11.65 18.06 32.65
N LYS A 77 -12.26 16.92 32.28
CA LYS A 77 -13.57 16.49 32.84
C LYS A 77 -13.51 16.28 34.35
N LEU A 78 -12.44 15.69 34.87
CA LEU A 78 -12.25 15.54 36.31
C LEU A 78 -12.09 16.89 37.00
N LEU A 79 -11.32 17.81 36.42
CA LEU A 79 -11.18 19.18 36.94
C LEU A 79 -12.50 19.93 36.94
N GLU A 80 -13.32 19.75 35.90
CA GLU A 80 -14.66 20.32 35.82
C GLU A 80 -15.57 19.80 36.94
N ASP A 81 -15.58 18.48 37.17
CA ASP A 81 -16.38 17.85 38.24
C ASP A 81 -15.93 18.31 39.64
N ILE A 82 -14.62 18.39 39.88
CA ILE A 82 -14.07 18.89 41.14
C ILE A 82 -14.45 20.36 41.34
N ASN A 83 -14.33 21.18 40.29
CA ASN A 83 -14.70 22.60 40.33
C ASN A 83 -16.21 22.79 40.57
N GLY A 84 -17.06 21.94 40.00
CA GLY A 84 -18.51 21.94 40.24
C GLY A 84 -18.90 21.54 41.67
N LYS A 85 -18.08 20.72 42.34
CA LYS A 85 -18.29 20.30 43.74
C LYS A 85 -17.80 21.30 44.77
N LEU A 86 -17.02 22.30 44.35
CA LEU A 86 -16.56 23.40 45.21
C LEU A 86 -17.72 24.38 45.46
N VAL A 87 -18.66 23.97 46.31
CA VAL A 87 -19.81 24.77 46.75
C VAL A 87 -19.52 25.33 48.14
N GLY A 88 -19.54 26.67 48.26
CA GLY A 88 -19.33 27.38 49.52
C GLY A 88 -18.14 28.35 49.45
N GLY A 89 -18.28 29.49 50.12
CA GLY A 89 -17.26 30.55 50.13
C GLY A 89 -17.86 31.95 50.02
N THR A 90 -16.99 32.95 49.96
CA THR A 90 -17.39 34.35 49.72
C THR A 90 -17.94 34.52 48.29
N PRO A 91 -18.73 35.58 48.01
CA PRO A 91 -19.21 35.87 46.66
C PRO A 91 -18.09 35.91 45.60
N GLU A 92 -16.93 36.46 45.96
CA GLU A 92 -15.74 36.50 45.09
C GLU A 92 -15.18 35.11 44.77
N PHE A 93 -15.27 34.17 45.71
CA PHE A 93 -14.87 32.78 45.48
C PHE A 93 -15.81 32.10 44.48
N LEU A 94 -17.12 32.32 44.63
CA LEU A 94 -18.13 31.78 43.73
C LEU A 94 -17.92 32.26 42.28
N GLU A 95 -17.69 33.56 42.10
CA GLU A 95 -17.42 34.14 40.78
C GLU A 95 -16.15 33.54 40.13
N ARG A 96 -15.11 33.29 40.94
CA ARG A 96 -13.86 32.66 40.47
C ARG A 96 -14.08 31.20 40.06
N THR A 97 -14.87 30.45 40.83
CA THR A 97 -15.24 29.07 40.51
C THR A 97 -16.06 29.01 39.23
N GLU A 98 -17.04 29.89 39.05
CA GLU A 98 -17.83 29.98 37.81
C GLU A 98 -17.00 30.38 36.59
N ARG A 99 -16.07 31.33 36.74
CA ARG A 99 -15.16 31.70 35.66
C ARG A 99 -14.26 30.53 35.26
N THR A 100 -13.73 29.81 36.26
CA THR A 100 -12.92 28.60 36.04
C THR A 100 -13.74 27.51 35.36
N GLN A 101 -14.99 27.30 35.76
CA GLN A 101 -15.93 26.36 35.14
C GLN A 101 -16.11 26.66 33.66
N ARG A 102 -16.38 27.93 33.32
CA ARG A 102 -16.57 28.36 31.93
C ARG A 102 -15.32 28.15 31.08
N SER A 103 -14.14 28.46 31.62
CA SER A 103 -12.88 28.20 30.92
C SER A 103 -12.66 26.70 30.69
N LEU A 104 -12.90 25.86 31.70
CA LEU A 104 -12.74 24.40 31.57
C LEU A 104 -13.69 23.80 30.52
N ARG A 105 -14.94 24.28 30.45
CA ARG A 105 -15.88 23.87 29.39
C ARG A 105 -15.39 24.25 28.00
N SER A 106 -14.96 25.50 27.82
CA SER A 106 -14.41 25.95 26.54
C SER A 106 -13.23 25.10 26.09
N TYR A 107 -12.34 24.74 27.01
CA TYR A 107 -11.19 23.88 26.72
C TYR A 107 -11.59 22.44 26.40
N LEU A 108 -12.66 21.95 27.02
CA LEU A 108 -13.20 20.62 26.74
C LEU A 108 -13.81 20.56 25.34
N ASP A 109 -14.58 21.58 24.95
CA ASP A 109 -15.13 21.69 23.59
C ASP A 109 -14.01 21.72 22.54
N GLU A 110 -12.95 22.50 22.78
CA GLU A 110 -11.78 22.60 21.91
C GLU A 110 -11.03 21.25 21.80
N LEU A 111 -10.80 20.57 22.92
CA LEU A 111 -10.19 19.24 22.96
C LEU A 111 -11.02 18.18 22.24
N GLU A 112 -12.35 18.21 22.36
CA GLU A 112 -13.25 17.29 21.65
C GLU A 112 -13.22 17.57 20.13
N GLY A 113 -13.08 18.83 19.73
CA GLY A 113 -12.80 19.21 18.34
C GLY A 113 -11.49 18.63 17.82
N HIS A 114 -10.39 18.80 18.57
CA HIS A 114 -9.08 18.23 18.21
C HIS A 114 -9.10 16.70 18.17
N LEU A 115 -9.80 16.05 19.11
CA LEU A 115 -9.97 14.60 19.12
C LEU A 115 -10.71 14.13 17.86
N SER A 116 -11.80 14.80 17.50
CA SER A 116 -12.57 14.51 16.30
C SER A 116 -11.73 14.66 15.03
N ALA A 117 -10.92 15.73 14.95
CA ALA A 117 -9.99 15.95 13.85
C ALA A 117 -8.92 14.86 13.77
N SER A 118 -8.35 14.45 14.91
CA SER A 118 -7.37 13.37 14.99
C SER A 118 -7.94 12.02 14.56
N GLU A 119 -9.18 11.70 14.97
CA GLU A 119 -9.87 10.47 14.55
C GLU A 119 -10.22 10.48 13.06
N ALA A 120 -10.62 11.64 12.51
CA ALA A 120 -10.83 11.79 11.08
C ALA A 120 -9.52 11.59 10.29
N LEU A 121 -8.41 12.14 10.76
CA LEU A 121 -7.09 11.96 10.16
C LEU A 121 -6.67 10.49 10.20
N ALA A 122 -6.88 9.80 11.33
CA ALA A 122 -6.62 8.38 11.47
C ALA A 122 -7.39 7.53 10.45
N LYS A 123 -8.69 7.80 10.25
CA LYS A 123 -9.51 7.12 9.23
C LYS A 123 -8.97 7.34 7.82
N ARG A 124 -8.54 8.56 7.49
CA ARG A 124 -7.92 8.87 6.19
C ARG A 124 -6.61 8.11 5.97
N ILE A 125 -5.77 8.01 7.00
CA ILE A 125 -4.53 7.21 6.94
C ILE A 125 -4.86 5.74 6.68
N GLN A 126 -5.82 5.16 7.42
CA GLN A 126 -6.27 3.77 7.23
C GLN A 126 -6.81 3.52 5.82
N ALA A 127 -7.61 4.43 5.28
CA ALA A 127 -8.12 4.34 3.91
C ALA A 127 -6.97 4.37 2.88
N THR A 128 -5.97 5.23 3.08
CA THR A 128 -4.80 5.33 2.20
C THR A 128 -3.97 4.05 2.22
N ILE A 129 -3.75 3.46 3.40
CA ILE A 129 -3.08 2.16 3.54
C ILE A 129 -3.88 1.07 2.82
N GLY A 130 -5.21 1.05 2.98
CA GLY A 130 -6.07 0.08 2.31
C GLY A 130 -6.02 0.17 0.78
N LEU A 131 -6.02 1.40 0.24
CA LEU A 131 -5.82 1.63 -1.19
C LEU A 131 -4.46 1.12 -1.66
N LEU A 132 -3.39 1.42 -0.90
CA LEU A 132 -2.04 0.97 -1.22
C LEU A 132 -1.93 -0.56 -1.28
N VAL A 133 -2.46 -1.25 -0.27
CA VAL A 133 -2.47 -2.71 -0.22
C VAL A 133 -3.22 -3.29 -1.43
N SER A 134 -4.36 -2.68 -1.79
CA SER A 134 -5.14 -3.10 -2.96
C SER A 134 -4.39 -2.89 -4.28
N LEU A 135 -3.68 -1.76 -4.42
CA LEU A 135 -2.84 -1.49 -5.61
C LEU A 135 -1.67 -2.46 -5.72
N LEU A 136 -1.02 -2.80 -4.61
CA LEU A 136 0.05 -3.80 -4.56
C LEU A 136 -0.47 -5.20 -4.94
N ASP A 137 -1.66 -5.58 -4.47
CA ASP A 137 -2.28 -6.86 -4.83
C ASP A 137 -2.66 -6.93 -6.32
N LEU A 138 -3.27 -5.86 -6.86
CA LEU A 138 -3.56 -5.76 -8.30
C LEU A 138 -2.30 -5.86 -9.15
N ARG A 139 -1.20 -5.25 -8.72
CA ARG A 139 0.10 -5.37 -9.40
C ARG A 139 0.62 -6.81 -9.36
N ASN A 140 0.55 -7.47 -8.21
CA ASN A 140 0.98 -8.86 -8.08
C ASN A 140 0.14 -9.79 -8.97
N GLN A 141 -1.17 -9.58 -9.04
CA GLN A 141 -2.07 -10.31 -9.94
C GLN A 141 -1.72 -10.05 -11.41
N ALA A 142 -1.51 -8.79 -11.82
CA ALA A 142 -1.12 -8.46 -13.19
C ALA A 142 0.23 -9.07 -13.59
N MET A 143 1.19 -9.14 -12.66
CA MET A 143 2.47 -9.82 -12.89
C MET A 143 2.30 -11.35 -13.00
N ALA A 144 1.43 -11.94 -12.19
CA ALA A 144 1.10 -13.36 -12.26
C ALA A 144 0.40 -13.72 -13.59
N ASP A 145 -0.56 -12.90 -14.02
CA ASP A 145 -1.27 -13.07 -15.29
C ASP A 145 -0.33 -12.91 -16.49
N LYS A 146 0.56 -11.92 -16.45
CA LYS A 146 1.60 -11.76 -17.48
C LYS A 146 2.48 -13.00 -17.55
N THR A 147 2.90 -13.54 -16.40
CA THR A 147 3.69 -14.78 -16.33
C THR A 147 2.92 -15.99 -16.87
N ASN A 148 1.64 -16.12 -16.53
CA ASN A 148 0.77 -17.19 -17.02
C ASN A 148 0.55 -17.08 -18.54
N SER A 149 0.36 -15.87 -19.06
CA SER A 149 0.22 -15.64 -20.52
C SER A 149 1.50 -15.97 -21.29
N HIS A 150 2.68 -15.64 -20.74
CA HIS A 150 3.96 -16.05 -21.30
C HIS A 150 4.16 -17.56 -21.22
N MET A 151 3.74 -18.22 -20.13
CA MET A 151 3.79 -19.68 -20.01
C MET A 151 2.85 -20.38 -21.00
N LEU A 152 1.65 -19.82 -21.25
CA LEU A 152 0.72 -20.28 -22.28
C LEU A 152 1.29 -20.08 -23.69
N GLN A 153 2.00 -18.98 -23.93
CA GLN A 153 2.68 -18.72 -25.20
C GLN A 153 3.82 -19.72 -25.44
N LEU A 154 4.66 -19.96 -24.43
CA LEU A 154 5.74 -20.96 -24.48
C LEU A 154 5.19 -22.38 -24.62
N THR A 155 4.03 -22.69 -24.03
CA THR A 155 3.36 -23.98 -24.22
C THR A 155 2.78 -24.13 -25.62
N ARG A 156 2.29 -23.04 -26.25
CA ARG A 156 1.84 -23.04 -27.65
C ARG A 156 2.99 -23.27 -28.63
N GLU A 157 4.13 -22.64 -28.40
CA GLU A 157 5.34 -22.81 -29.20
C GLU A 157 5.87 -24.27 -29.12
N GLY A 158 5.84 -24.90 -27.94
CA GLY A 158 6.20 -26.31 -27.78
C GLY A 158 5.25 -27.33 -28.44
N VAL A 159 3.99 -26.95 -28.69
CA VAL A 159 3.02 -27.80 -29.42
C VAL A 159 3.23 -27.71 -30.94
N ASP A 160 3.69 -26.57 -31.45
CA ASP A 160 3.95 -26.36 -32.88
C ASP A 160 5.26 -27.05 -33.35
N ASP A 161 6.28 -27.11 -32.49
CA ASP A 161 7.50 -27.88 -32.75
C ASP A 161 7.22 -29.39 -32.90
N ASN A 162 6.28 -29.94 -32.12
CA ASN A 162 5.88 -31.35 -32.23
C ASN A 162 5.11 -31.65 -33.53
N ALA A 163 4.33 -30.68 -34.05
CA ALA A 163 3.68 -30.79 -35.34
C ALA A 163 4.71 -30.76 -36.50
N THR A 164 5.71 -29.87 -36.39
CA THR A 164 6.78 -29.72 -37.37
C THR A 164 7.65 -30.97 -37.47
N VAL A 165 8.04 -31.57 -36.33
CA VAL A 165 8.82 -32.83 -36.31
C VAL A 165 8.05 -33.98 -36.96
N ARG A 166 6.72 -34.07 -36.76
CA ARG A 166 5.88 -35.09 -37.41
C ARG A 166 5.85 -34.93 -38.92
N VAL A 167 5.74 -33.71 -39.43
CA VAL A 167 5.75 -33.44 -40.88
C VAL A 167 7.08 -33.84 -41.50
N ILE A 168 8.21 -33.43 -40.91
CA ILE A 168 9.55 -33.80 -41.39
C ILE A 168 9.72 -35.33 -41.39
N THR A 169 9.25 -36.02 -40.35
CA THR A 169 9.34 -37.49 -40.25
C THR A 169 8.51 -38.20 -41.32
N VAL A 170 7.35 -37.67 -41.71
CA VAL A 170 6.56 -38.23 -42.82
C VAL A 170 7.31 -38.08 -44.14
N PHE A 171 7.91 -36.93 -44.41
CA PHE A 171 8.71 -36.73 -45.62
C PHE A 171 9.92 -37.65 -45.66
N THR A 172 10.65 -37.81 -44.54
CA THR A 172 11.79 -38.74 -44.50
C THR A 172 11.36 -40.20 -44.68
N LEU A 173 10.24 -40.63 -44.10
CA LEU A 173 9.70 -41.99 -44.30
C LEU A 173 9.30 -42.29 -45.75
N ILE A 174 8.89 -41.28 -46.53
CA ILE A 174 8.56 -41.44 -47.96
C ILE A 174 9.84 -41.43 -48.81
N TYR A 175 10.75 -40.48 -48.51
CA TYR A 175 11.94 -40.27 -49.34
C TYR A 175 13.00 -41.34 -49.12
N LEU A 176 13.12 -41.88 -47.92
CA LEU A 176 14.12 -42.87 -47.54
C LEU A 176 14.01 -44.18 -48.37
N PRO A 177 12.86 -44.86 -48.48
CA PRO A 177 12.73 -46.04 -49.34
C PRO A 177 12.85 -45.71 -50.83
N ALA A 178 12.36 -44.55 -51.28
CA ALA A 178 12.50 -44.12 -52.67
C ALA A 178 13.96 -43.91 -53.08
N THR A 179 14.78 -43.36 -52.16
CA THR A 179 16.22 -43.18 -52.38
C THR A 179 16.96 -44.52 -52.45
N PHE A 180 16.56 -45.51 -51.64
CA PHE A 180 17.12 -46.87 -51.75
C PHE A 180 16.84 -47.52 -53.10
N ILE A 181 15.63 -47.33 -53.65
CA ILE A 181 15.24 -47.86 -54.96
C ILE A 181 16.01 -47.14 -56.09
N ALA A 182 16.11 -45.81 -56.02
CA ALA A 182 16.82 -45.01 -57.01
C ALA A 182 18.33 -45.33 -57.07
N VAL A 183 18.98 -45.54 -55.92
CA VAL A 183 20.40 -45.94 -55.86
C VAL A 183 20.59 -47.35 -56.43
N PHE A 184 19.65 -48.27 -56.20
CA PHE A 184 19.71 -49.62 -56.77
C PHE A 184 19.59 -49.59 -58.30
N GLU A 185 18.73 -48.72 -58.83
CA GLU A 185 18.49 -48.59 -60.26
C GLU A 185 19.58 -47.77 -60.98
N SER A 186 20.21 -46.81 -60.30
CA SER A 186 21.30 -46.00 -60.85
C SER A 186 22.69 -46.60 -60.65
N SER A 187 22.80 -47.79 -60.06
CA SER A 187 24.08 -48.51 -59.93
C SER A 187 24.47 -49.07 -61.30
N PRO A 188 25.54 -48.59 -61.97
CA PRO A 188 26.00 -49.24 -63.18
C PRO A 188 26.50 -50.65 -62.83
N LEU A 189 25.91 -51.66 -63.46
CA LEU A 189 26.45 -53.02 -63.56
C LEU A 189 27.84 -52.95 -64.21
N CYS A 190 28.88 -52.72 -63.40
CA CYS A 190 30.26 -52.98 -63.77
C CYS A 190 30.58 -54.43 -63.39
N GLY A 191 30.19 -55.34 -64.27
CA GLY A 191 30.59 -56.73 -64.28
C GLY A 191 31.13 -57.06 -65.66
N ASP A 192 32.33 -56.56 -65.99
CA ASP A 192 33.13 -57.14 -67.07
C ASP A 192 34.05 -58.22 -66.49
N ALA A 193 33.91 -59.39 -67.09
CA ALA A 193 34.52 -60.65 -66.70
C ALA A 193 36.02 -60.71 -66.99
N LEU A 194 36.75 -61.38 -66.09
CA LEU A 194 38.04 -61.99 -66.39
C LEU A 194 37.79 -63.38 -67.00
N ALA A 195 38.33 -63.67 -68.20
CA ALA A 195 39.16 -64.84 -68.54
C ALA A 195 39.11 -65.25 -70.04
N GLU A 196 40.31 -65.25 -70.64
CA GLU A 196 40.90 -66.18 -71.62
C GLU A 196 40.17 -66.67 -72.90
N THR A 197 41.00 -66.64 -73.97
CA THR A 197 40.95 -67.22 -75.32
C THR A 197 40.12 -66.55 -76.40
#